data_AF-A0A535HKL9-F1
#
_entry.id   AF-A0A535HKL9-F1
#
_cell.length_a   1.000
_cell.length_b   1.000
_cell.length_c   1.000
_cell.angle_alpha   90.00
_cell.angle_beta   90.00
_cell.angle_gamma   90.00
#
_symmetry.space_group_name_H-M   'P 1'
#
loop_
_entity.id
_entity.type
_entity.pdbx_description
1 polymer ?
#
loop_
_entity_poly.entity_id
_entity_poly.type
_entity_poly.pdbx_seq_one_letter_code
_entity_poly.pdbx_strand_id
1 'polypeptide(L)'
;MLKHGAPLLITFPFGRFENHSWFQQFDAELADRLVQEFAPSRAAEFVYEYVATGWQLSDRGRCASCEFFDVTESKYFKAGSRIDFPAHFPAGESAVMCLELTK
;
A
#
# COMPACT_ATOMS: atom_id res chain seq x y z
N MET A 1 -22.09 -7.43 -7.15
CA MET A 1 -22.67 -7.21 -5.80
C MET A 1 -22.09 -8.25 -4.84
N LEU A 2 -21.72 -7.86 -3.63
CA LEU A 2 -21.31 -8.81 -2.59
C LEU A 2 -22.53 -9.61 -2.10
N LYS A 3 -22.34 -10.88 -1.76
CA LYS A 3 -23.37 -11.65 -1.05
C LYS A 3 -23.57 -11.03 0.33
N HIS A 4 -24.82 -11.01 0.82
CA HIS A 4 -25.11 -10.54 2.18
C HIS A 4 -24.22 -11.26 3.21
N GLY A 5 -23.58 -10.48 4.08
CA GLY A 5 -22.67 -10.96 5.14
C GLY A 5 -21.31 -11.46 4.65
N ALA A 6 -21.02 -11.45 3.35
CA ALA A 6 -19.69 -11.81 2.86
C ALA A 6 -18.71 -10.64 3.09
N PRO A 7 -17.49 -10.89 3.62
CA PRO A 7 -16.48 -9.85 3.76
C PRO A 7 -15.95 -9.43 2.40
N LEU A 8 -15.68 -8.13 2.27
CA LEU A 8 -14.85 -7.55 1.23
C LEU A 8 -13.40 -7.51 1.74
N LEU A 9 -12.51 -8.19 1.03
CA LEU A 9 -11.07 -8.19 1.31
C LEU A 9 -10.38 -7.33 0.26
N ILE A 10 -9.61 -6.33 0.70
CA ILE A 10 -8.89 -5.42 -0.19
C ILE A 10 -7.46 -5.29 0.31
N THR A 11 -6.49 -5.37 -0.59
CA THR A 11 -5.08 -5.04 -0.34
C THR A 11 -4.65 -3.96 -1.31
N PHE A 12 -3.93 -2.95 -0.83
CA PHE A 12 -3.39 -1.88 -1.66
C PHE A 12 -2.05 -1.34 -1.10
N PRO A 13 -1.20 -0.74 -1.96
CA PRO A 13 -0.01 -0.01 -1.52
C PRO A 13 -0.40 1.11 -0.56
N PHE A 14 0.31 1.23 0.55
CA PHE A 14 0.01 2.22 1.58
C PHE A 14 1.24 3.05 1.94
N GLY A 15 1.05 4.36 2.08
CA GLY A 15 2.07 5.26 2.59
C GLY A 15 1.79 6.70 2.21
N ARG A 16 2.79 7.39 1.67
CA ARG A 16 2.56 8.72 1.08
C ARG A 16 1.67 8.56 -0.15
N PHE A 17 0.70 9.46 -0.33
CA PHE A 17 -0.11 9.46 -1.54
C PHE A 17 0.76 9.62 -2.79
N GLU A 18 0.59 8.71 -3.75
CA GLU A 18 1.25 8.76 -5.05
C GLU A 18 0.30 8.25 -6.14
N ASN A 19 0.29 8.95 -7.28
CA ASN A 19 -0.47 8.54 -8.47
C ASN A 19 0.49 8.43 -9.65
N HIS A 20 0.73 7.19 -10.08
CA HIS A 20 1.66 6.87 -11.15
C HIS A 20 0.94 6.63 -12.49
N SER A 21 -0.32 7.06 -12.61
CA SER A 21 -1.22 6.86 -13.77
C SER A 21 -1.66 5.41 -14.04
N TRP A 22 -0.79 4.42 -13.83
CA TRP A 22 -1.11 2.99 -13.97
C TRP A 22 -1.42 2.30 -12.63
N PHE A 23 -1.03 2.92 -11.51
CA PHE A 23 -1.44 2.52 -10.16
C PHE A 23 -1.45 3.73 -9.22
N GLN A 24 -2.03 3.53 -8.04
CA GLN A 24 -2.09 4.54 -6.98
C GLN A 24 -1.69 3.92 -5.64
N GLN A 25 -0.85 4.63 -4.90
CA GLN A 25 -0.59 4.36 -3.49
C GLN A 25 -1.51 5.22 -2.62
N PHE A 26 -2.20 4.58 -1.68
CA PHE A 26 -3.16 5.25 -0.81
C PHE A 26 -2.45 5.79 0.43
N ASP A 27 -2.88 6.95 0.89
CA ASP A 27 -2.57 7.46 2.21
C ASP A 27 -3.69 7.14 3.20
N ALA A 28 -3.51 7.59 4.45
CA ALA A 28 -4.51 7.41 5.49
C ALA A 28 -5.86 8.05 5.14
N GLU A 29 -5.87 9.22 4.48
CA GLU A 29 -7.09 9.92 4.12
C GLU A 29 -7.91 9.16 3.06
N LEU A 30 -7.24 8.59 2.05
CA LEU A 30 -7.90 7.74 1.06
C LEU A 30 -8.39 6.42 1.65
N ALA A 31 -7.62 5.80 2.54
CA ALA A 31 -8.06 4.60 3.26
C ALA A 31 -9.33 4.88 4.10
N ASP A 32 -9.37 6.01 4.80
CA ASP A 32 -10.52 6.43 5.60
C ASP A 32 -11.75 6.71 4.74
N ARG A 33 -11.57 7.40 3.60
CA ARG A 33 -12.64 7.61 2.63
C ARG A 33 -13.19 6.29 2.09
N LEU A 34 -12.33 5.32 1.77
CA LEU A 34 -12.75 4.00 1.31
C LEU A 34 -13.65 3.30 2.35
N VAL A 35 -13.21 3.28 3.61
CA VAL A 35 -13.99 2.67 4.70
C VAL A 35 -15.30 3.42 4.92
N GLN A 36 -15.28 4.75 4.89
CA GLN A 36 -16.46 5.59 5.07
C GLN A 36 -17.51 5.35 3.96
N GLU A 37 -17.09 5.34 2.70
CA GLU A 37 -17.97 5.14 1.54
C GLU A 37 -18.55 3.72 1.50
N PHE A 38 -17.76 2.72 1.92
CA PHE A 38 -18.27 1.34 2.02
C PHE A 38 -19.30 1.19 3.15
N ALA A 39 -19.20 2.01 4.20
CA ALA A 39 -20.04 2.01 5.40
C ALA A 39 -20.23 0.60 6.01
N PRO A 40 -19.14 -0.06 6.43
CA PRO A 40 -19.21 -1.41 6.99
C PRO A 40 -19.86 -1.42 8.37
N SER A 41 -20.55 -2.50 8.71
CA SER A 41 -20.94 -2.82 10.08
C SER A 41 -19.75 -3.31 10.92
N ARG A 42 -18.70 -3.84 10.27
CA ARG A 42 -17.42 -4.22 10.88
C ARG A 42 -16.26 -3.97 9.92
N ALA A 43 -15.19 -3.35 10.42
CA ALA A 43 -13.93 -3.15 9.70
C ALA A 43 -12.76 -3.70 10.52
N ALA A 44 -11.84 -4.38 9.85
CA ALA A 44 -10.51 -4.69 10.38
C ALA A 44 -9.44 -4.20 9.40
N GLU A 45 -8.34 -3.71 9.96
CA GLU A 45 -7.21 -3.15 9.23
C GLU A 45 -5.93 -3.83 9.66
N PHE A 46 -5.08 -4.16 8.70
CA PHE A 46 -3.74 -4.68 8.94
C PHE A 46 -2.76 -3.94 8.02
N VAL A 47 -1.75 -3.30 8.61
CA VAL A 47 -0.68 -2.64 7.86
C VAL A 47 0.57 -3.48 7.94
N TYR A 48 1.21 -3.70 6.80
CA TYR A 48 2.49 -4.39 6.73
C TYR A 48 3.54 -3.47 6.11
N GLU A 49 4.75 -3.53 6.64
CA GLU A 49 5.90 -2.75 6.18
C GLU A 49 6.99 -3.73 5.74
N TYR A 50 7.65 -3.41 4.62
CA TYR A 50 8.81 -4.12 4.15
C TYR A 50 10.09 -3.47 4.69
N VAL A 51 10.83 -4.22 5.51
CA VAL A 51 12.10 -3.78 6.10
C VAL A 51 13.24 -4.73 5.72
N ALA A 52 14.46 -4.45 6.18
CA ALA A 52 15.64 -5.26 5.89
C ALA A 52 15.48 -6.77 6.21
N THR A 53 14.65 -7.10 7.20
CA THR A 53 14.36 -8.48 7.62
C THR A 53 13.13 -9.09 6.95
N GLY A 54 12.51 -8.39 6.00
CA GLY A 54 11.30 -8.80 5.28
C GLY A 54 10.05 -8.07 5.73
N TRP A 55 8.88 -8.62 5.36
CA TRP A 55 7.57 -8.07 5.73
C TRP A 55 7.27 -8.29 7.21
N GLN A 56 6.78 -7.26 7.88
CA GLN A 56 6.33 -7.32 9.28
C GLN A 56 5.02 -6.56 9.48
N LEU A 57 4.30 -6.89 10.55
CA LEU A 57 3.15 -6.10 10.98
C LEU A 57 3.63 -4.71 11.42
N SER A 58 2.88 -3.68 11.04
CA SER A 58 3.17 -2.27 11.28
C SER A 58 1.87 -1.51 11.55
N ASP A 59 1.97 -0.18 11.55
CA ASP A 59 0.83 0.73 11.71
C ASP A 59 0.89 1.89 10.71
N ARG A 60 -0.22 2.63 10.62
CA ARG A 60 -0.36 3.77 9.71
C ARG A 60 0.72 4.84 9.92
N GLY A 61 1.06 5.14 11.18
CA GLY A 61 1.99 6.21 11.52
C GLY A 61 3.40 5.92 11.04
N ARG A 62 3.86 4.68 11.25
CA ARG A 62 5.17 4.22 10.78
C ARG A 62 5.26 4.17 9.26
N CYS A 63 4.18 3.77 8.59
CA CYS A 63 4.16 3.65 7.12
C CYS A 63 3.76 4.94 6.39
N ALA A 64 3.36 6.01 7.08
CA ALA A 64 2.80 7.22 6.47
C ALA A 64 3.73 7.91 5.45
N SER A 65 5.05 7.73 5.59
CA SER A 65 6.06 8.26 4.68
C SER A 65 6.65 7.22 3.73
N CYS A 66 6.14 5.98 3.71
CA CYS A 66 6.59 4.98 2.74
C CYS A 66 6.27 5.47 1.33
N GLU A 67 7.27 5.40 0.44
CA GLU A 67 7.14 5.72 -0.98
C GLU A 67 7.10 4.42 -1.78
N PHE A 68 6.48 4.47 -2.96
CA PHE A 68 6.59 3.39 -3.91
C PHE A 68 7.91 3.50 -4.67
N PHE A 69 8.63 2.39 -4.80
CA PHE A 69 9.84 2.33 -5.60
C PHE A 69 9.57 1.73 -6.98
N ASP A 70 9.50 2.58 -8.02
CA ASP A 70 9.42 2.10 -9.39
C ASP A 70 10.77 1.55 -9.87
N VAL A 71 10.89 0.22 -9.83
CA VAL A 71 12.07 -0.52 -10.27
C VAL A 71 12.43 -0.23 -11.73
N THR A 72 11.44 0.09 -12.57
CA THR A 72 11.64 0.32 -14.01
C THR A 72 12.39 1.62 -14.28
N GLU A 73 12.33 2.58 -13.36
CA GLU A 73 13.05 3.85 -13.42
C GLU A 73 14.52 3.73 -12.95
N SER A 74 14.93 2.58 -12.41
CA SER A 74 16.30 2.36 -11.95
C SER A 74 17.31 2.22 -13.09
N LYS A 75 18.60 2.39 -12.76
CA LYS A 75 19.74 2.22 -13.69
C LYS A 75 19.85 0.81 -14.30
N TYR A 76 19.14 -0.16 -13.72
CA TYR A 76 19.14 -1.55 -14.16
C TYR A 76 18.12 -1.82 -15.28
N PHE A 77 17.07 -1.00 -15.38
CA PHE A 77 15.98 -1.20 -16.33
C PHE A 77 15.84 -0.05 -17.35
N LYS A 78 16.27 1.18 -16.99
CA LYS A 78 16.21 2.36 -17.85
C LYS A 78 17.60 2.86 -18.22
N ALA A 79 17.92 2.75 -19.51
CA ALA A 79 19.20 3.25 -20.04
C ALA A 79 19.38 4.75 -19.72
N GLY A 80 20.52 5.09 -19.11
CA GLY A 80 20.84 6.47 -18.72
C GLY A 80 20.32 6.89 -17.34
N SER A 81 19.50 6.07 -16.66
CA SER A 81 19.14 6.34 -15.26
C SER A 81 20.33 6.17 -14.32
N ARG A 82 20.32 6.93 -13.22
CA ARG A 82 21.29 6.85 -12.12
C ARG A 82 20.66 6.38 -10.81
N ILE A 83 19.37 6.10 -10.82
CA ILE A 83 18.63 5.66 -9.63
C ILE A 83 19.09 4.24 -9.29
N ASP A 84 19.58 4.06 -8.07
CA ASP A 84 19.95 2.75 -7.52
C ASP A 84 18.80 2.15 -6.70
N PHE A 85 18.90 0.88 -6.33
CA PHE A 85 17.93 0.27 -5.43
C PHE A 85 18.05 0.85 -4.01
N PRO A 86 16.93 1.04 -3.29
CA PRO A 86 16.97 1.40 -1.87
C PRO A 86 17.66 0.31 -1.05
N ALA A 87 18.19 0.66 0.13
CA ALA A 87 18.98 -0.25 0.97
C ALA A 87 18.25 -1.54 1.39
N HIS A 88 16.91 -1.52 1.37
CA HIS A 88 16.08 -2.67 1.72
C HIS A 88 15.53 -3.41 0.50
N PHE A 89 15.90 -2.99 -0.72
CA PHE A 89 15.52 -3.60 -2.00
C PHE A 89 14.01 -3.89 -2.17
N PRO A 90 13.10 -2.94 -1.87
CA PRO A 90 11.72 -3.10 -2.30
C PRO A 90 11.69 -3.13 -3.84
N ALA A 91 10.91 -4.04 -4.43
CA ALA A 91 10.67 -4.06 -5.88
C ALA A 91 9.53 -3.10 -6.30
N GLY A 92 8.84 -2.49 -5.33
CA GLY A 92 7.63 -1.70 -5.50
C GLY A 92 7.19 -1.10 -4.18
N GLU A 93 6.12 -1.64 -3.61
CA GLU A 93 5.54 -1.18 -2.35
C GLU A 93 6.49 -1.41 -1.16
N SER A 94 6.73 -0.36 -0.37
CA SER A 94 7.42 -0.49 0.92
C SER A 94 6.45 -0.72 2.08
N ALA A 95 5.16 -0.51 1.86
CA ALA A 95 4.10 -0.87 2.80
C ALA A 95 2.78 -1.16 2.07
N VAL A 96 1.96 -2.03 2.67
CA VAL A 96 0.63 -2.39 2.17
C VAL A 96 -0.38 -2.33 3.30
N MET A 97 -1.61 -1.92 2.99
CA MET A 97 -2.75 -1.99 3.90
C MET A 97 -3.74 -3.03 3.38
N CYS A 98 -4.18 -3.89 4.29
CA CYS A 98 -5.21 -4.89 4.07
C CYS A 98 -6.45 -4.52 4.89
N LEU A 99 -7.60 -4.46 4.23
CA LEU A 99 -8.89 -4.20 4.84
C LEU A 99 -9.79 -5.43 4.72
N GLU A 100 -10.45 -5.78 5.81
CA GLU A 100 -11.59 -6.70 5.86
C GLU A 100 -12.84 -5.91 6.26
N LEU A 101 -13.78 -5.76 5.34
CA LEU A 101 -14.99 -4.95 5.52
C LEU A 101 -16.26 -5.80 5.37
N THR A 102 -17.16 -5.77 6.35
CA THR A 102 -18.43 -6.51 6.30
C THR A 102 -19.62 -5.55 6.30
N LYS A 103 -20.63 -5.82 5.46
CA LYS A 103 -21.94 -5.13 5.49
C LYS A 103 -22.92 -5.84 6.41
#